data_AF-D4DJP1-F1
#
_entry.id   AF-D4DJP1-F1
#
_cell.length_a   1.000
_cell.length_b   1.000
_cell.length_c   1.000
_cell.angle_alpha   90.00
_cell.angle_beta   90.00
_cell.angle_gamma   90.00
#
_symmetry.space_group_name_H-M   'P 1'
#
loop_
_entity.id
_entity.type
_entity.pdbx_description
1 polymer ?
#
loop_
_entity_poly.entity_id
_entity_poly.type
_entity_poly.pdbx_seq_one_letter_code
_entity_poly.pdbx_strand_id
1 'polypeptide(L)'
;MTFRNLYLVTFYAPSDKWKHLAIFVFNTGDSKKGTLMHVIGNPPTGYTLQFQRNYDPTANGSFQKIILIGKIAANYVADPKSSQPSNDNVPRGQLEIIASRIPPPTVGNYMAPFKGVCISQGPSAHSVNFY
;
A
#
# COMPACT_ATOMS: atom_id res chain seq x y z
N MET A 1 -9.10 -14.18 -23.51
CA MET A 1 -8.21 -13.66 -22.46
C MET A 1 -9.05 -13.29 -21.27
N THR A 2 -8.75 -13.82 -20.08
CA THR A 2 -9.50 -13.51 -18.84
C THR A 2 -8.80 -12.39 -18.08
N PHE A 3 -9.59 -11.50 -17.47
CA PHE A 3 -9.08 -10.35 -16.71
C PHE A 3 -9.58 -10.39 -15.28
N ARG A 4 -8.75 -9.86 -14.37
CA ARG A 4 -9.09 -9.63 -12.97
C ARG A 4 -9.05 -8.14 -12.69
N ASN A 5 -9.95 -7.71 -11.83
CA ASN A 5 -9.99 -6.33 -11.38
C ASN A 5 -8.88 -6.08 -10.35
N LEU A 6 -8.21 -4.95 -10.48
CA LEU A 6 -7.20 -4.47 -9.55
C LEU A 6 -7.82 -3.34 -8.73
N TYR A 7 -7.63 -3.38 -7.41
CA TYR A 7 -8.23 -2.44 -6.49
C TYR A 7 -7.18 -1.71 -5.65
N LEU A 8 -7.47 -0.46 -5.30
CA LEU A 8 -6.81 0.27 -4.23
C LEU A 8 -7.65 0.12 -2.97
N VAL A 9 -7.02 -0.32 -1.88
CA VAL A 9 -7.62 -0.41 -0.55
C VAL A 9 -6.99 0.64 0.34
N THR A 10 -7.83 1.36 1.09
CA THR A 10 -7.38 2.36 2.07
C THR A 10 -7.79 1.95 3.47
N PHE A 11 -6.88 2.12 4.42
CA PHE A 11 -7.13 1.92 5.85
C PHE A 11 -6.78 3.19 6.64
N TYR A 12 -7.43 3.38 7.79
CA TYR A 12 -7.06 4.38 8.77
C TYR A 12 -5.67 4.06 9.34
N ALA A 13 -4.77 5.05 9.38
CA ALA A 13 -3.60 4.98 10.25
C ALA A 13 -3.97 5.53 11.64
N PRO A 14 -3.18 5.20 12.69
CA PRO A 14 -3.40 5.72 14.05
C PRO A 14 -3.40 7.25 14.17
N SER A 15 -2.92 7.97 13.14
CA SER A 15 -3.05 9.42 13.04
C SER A 15 -3.88 9.79 11.81
N ASP A 16 -4.79 10.75 11.96
CA ASP A 16 -5.67 11.23 10.88
C ASP A 16 -4.92 11.83 9.69
N LYS A 17 -3.62 12.08 9.84
CA LYS A 17 -2.76 12.64 8.79
C LYS A 17 -2.29 11.60 7.79
N TRP A 18 -2.32 10.30 8.13
CA TRP A 18 -1.78 9.24 7.26
C TRP A 18 -2.85 8.20 6.93
N LYS A 19 -2.80 7.68 5.70
CA LYS A 19 -3.61 6.56 5.25
C LYS A 19 -2.68 5.41 4.89
N HIS A 20 -3.04 4.21 5.33
CA HIS A 20 -2.35 3.01 4.87
C HIS A 20 -2.98 2.56 3.55
N LEU A 21 -2.16 2.36 2.54
CA LEU A 21 -2.61 2.04 1.18
C LEU A 21 -2.12 0.65 0.79
N ALA A 22 -2.95 -0.06 0.04
CA ALA A 22 -2.64 -1.39 -0.46
C ALA A 22 -3.25 -1.62 -1.84
N ILE A 23 -2.57 -2.44 -2.65
CA ILE A 23 -3.14 -2.98 -3.89
C ILE A 23 -3.79 -4.31 -3.55
N PHE A 24 -4.98 -4.57 -4.11
CA PHE A 24 -5.75 -5.77 -3.82
C PHE A 24 -6.32 -6.42 -5.08
N VAL A 25 -6.34 -7.75 -5.08
CA VAL A 25 -6.98 -8.56 -6.12
C VAL A 25 -7.76 -9.69 -5.45
N PHE A 26 -9.07 -9.76 -5.68
CA PHE A 26 -9.92 -10.87 -5.22
C PHE A 26 -9.47 -12.19 -5.78
N ASN A 27 -9.52 -13.26 -4.98
CA ASN A 27 -9.28 -14.65 -5.40
C ASN A 27 -10.27 -15.07 -6.50
N THR A 28 -9.87 -16.00 -7.37
CA THR A 28 -10.77 -16.53 -8.40
C THR A 28 -11.98 -17.20 -7.74
N GLY A 29 -13.18 -16.73 -8.05
CA GLY A 29 -14.43 -17.25 -7.47
C GLY A 29 -14.76 -16.77 -6.05
N ASP A 30 -13.97 -15.86 -5.48
CA ASP A 30 -14.23 -15.28 -4.15
C ASP A 30 -14.61 -13.79 -4.28
N SER A 31 -15.61 -13.36 -3.49
CA SER A 31 -16.12 -11.99 -3.48
C SER A 31 -15.66 -11.17 -2.28
N LYS A 32 -14.92 -11.77 -1.35
CA LYS A 32 -14.44 -11.15 -0.11
C LYS A 32 -12.94 -11.25 0.04
N LYS A 33 -12.37 -12.43 -0.23
CA LYS A 33 -10.96 -12.72 0.01
C LYS A 33 -10.12 -12.53 -1.23
N GLY A 34 -8.87 -12.14 -0.99
CA GLY A 34 -7.92 -11.93 -2.07
C GLY A 34 -6.48 -11.88 -1.58
N THR A 35 -5.62 -11.40 -2.48
CA THR A 35 -4.25 -11.00 -2.16
C THR A 35 -4.19 -9.50 -1.91
N LEU A 36 -3.73 -9.12 -0.73
CA LEU A 36 -3.37 -7.75 -0.38
C LEU A 36 -1.85 -7.57 -0.52
N MET A 37 -1.42 -6.56 -1.27
CA MET A 37 -0.03 -6.16 -1.43
C MET A 37 0.16 -4.79 -0.80
N HIS A 38 1.01 -4.72 0.23
CA HIS A 38 1.23 -3.49 0.97
C HIS A 38 2.61 -3.44 1.59
N VAL A 39 3.05 -2.24 1.96
CA VAL A 39 4.30 -2.05 2.68
C VAL A 39 4.00 -1.91 4.16
N ILE A 40 4.53 -2.82 4.98
CA ILE A 40 4.41 -2.75 6.43
C ILE A 40 5.72 -2.27 7.06
N GLY A 41 5.66 -1.86 8.31
CA GLY A 41 6.83 -1.43 9.08
C GLY A 41 6.68 -0.01 9.59
N ASN A 42 7.79 0.53 10.10
CA ASN A 42 7.85 1.86 10.66
C ASN A 42 9.23 2.46 10.43
N PRO A 43 9.38 3.79 10.55
CA PRO A 43 10.65 4.42 10.23
C PRO A 43 11.85 3.91 11.06
N PRO A 44 11.72 3.65 12.38
CA PRO A 44 12.82 3.08 13.17
C PRO A 44 13.29 1.69 12.73
N THR A 45 12.38 0.76 12.40
CA THR A 45 12.73 -0.64 12.09
C THR A 45 12.84 -0.93 10.60
N GLY A 46 12.45 0.03 9.77
CA GLY A 46 12.40 -0.11 8.32
C GLY A 46 11.06 -0.66 7.84
N TYR A 47 10.96 -0.75 6.51
CA TYR A 47 9.75 -1.14 5.80
C TYR A 47 10.00 -2.38 4.95
N THR A 48 8.96 -3.20 4.81
CA THR A 48 8.99 -4.46 4.06
C THR A 48 7.73 -4.61 3.23
N LEU A 49 7.87 -5.03 1.98
CA LEU A 49 6.75 -5.43 1.14
C LEU A 49 6.19 -6.76 1.65
N GLN A 50 4.90 -6.79 1.97
CA GLN A 50 4.19 -7.97 2.42
C GLN A 50 3.03 -8.29 1.47
N PHE A 51 2.81 -9.59 1.27
CA PHE A 51 1.70 -10.18 0.53
C PHE A 51 0.82 -10.96 1.51
N GLN A 52 -0.37 -10.43 1.82
CA GLN A 52 -1.34 -11.17 2.64
C GLN A 52 -2.29 -11.96 1.73
N ARG A 53 -2.39 -13.26 1.94
CA ARG A 53 -3.22 -14.19 1.14
C ARG A 53 -4.52 -14.49 1.84
N ASN A 54 -5.56 -14.77 1.05
CA ASN A 54 -6.90 -15.08 1.56
C ASN A 54 -7.40 -14.01 2.54
N TYR A 55 -6.97 -12.77 2.32
CA TYR A 55 -7.25 -11.64 3.19
C TYR A 55 -8.60 -11.02 2.84
N ASP A 56 -9.42 -10.77 3.84
CA ASP A 56 -10.67 -9.99 3.72
C ASP A 56 -10.42 -8.59 4.32
N PRO A 57 -10.31 -7.55 3.48
CA PRO A 57 -10.13 -6.18 3.97
C PRO A 57 -11.24 -5.71 4.89
N THR A 58 -12.47 -6.15 4.67
CA THR A 58 -13.65 -5.68 5.42
C THR A 58 -13.71 -6.21 6.85
N ALA A 59 -12.98 -7.29 7.14
CA ALA A 59 -12.83 -7.83 8.48
C ALA A 59 -11.86 -7.01 9.36
N ASN A 60 -11.12 -6.05 8.78
CA ASN A 60 -10.20 -5.18 9.52
C ASN A 60 -10.93 -3.92 10.00
N GLY A 61 -10.93 -3.65 11.31
CA GLY A 61 -11.58 -2.46 11.88
C GLY A 61 -11.04 -1.11 11.38
N SER A 62 -9.83 -1.09 10.80
CA SER A 62 -9.26 0.11 10.18
C SER A 62 -9.65 0.30 8.71
N PHE A 63 -10.37 -0.65 8.10
CA PHE A 63 -10.81 -0.57 6.71
C PHE A 63 -11.64 0.68 6.45
N GLN A 64 -11.33 1.37 5.34
CA GLN A 64 -12.13 2.51 4.89
C GLN A 64 -12.85 2.22 3.58
N LYS A 65 -12.09 1.91 2.53
CA LYS A 65 -12.63 1.84 1.18
C LYS A 65 -11.82 0.91 0.28
N ILE A 66 -12.52 0.32 -0.69
CA ILE A 66 -11.95 -0.38 -1.83
C ILE A 66 -12.41 0.33 -3.11
N ILE A 67 -11.48 0.63 -4.02
CA ILE A 67 -11.74 1.37 -5.26
C ILE A 67 -11.15 0.59 -6.43
N LEU A 68 -11.93 0.37 -7.49
CA LEU A 68 -11.41 -0.21 -8.72
C LEU A 68 -10.44 0.78 -9.39
N ILE A 69 -9.21 0.34 -9.64
CA ILE A 69 -8.17 1.17 -10.27
C ILE A 69 -7.74 0.65 -11.64
N GLY A 70 -8.15 -0.57 -12.01
CA GLY A 70 -7.84 -1.11 -13.33
C GLY A 70 -8.14 -2.59 -13.48
N LYS A 71 -7.63 -3.17 -14.56
CA LYS A 71 -7.74 -4.59 -14.88
C LYS A 71 -6.36 -5.15 -15.22
N ILE A 72 -6.14 -6.41 -14.88
CA ILE A 72 -4.91 -7.16 -15.18
C ILE A 72 -5.27 -8.51 -15.79
N ALA A 73 -4.44 -9.01 -16.70
CA ALA A 73 -4.61 -10.34 -17.24
C ALA A 73 -4.50 -11.39 -16.12
N ALA A 74 -5.44 -12.34 -16.08
CA ALA A 74 -5.57 -13.27 -14.96
C ALA A 74 -4.31 -14.15 -14.77
N ASN A 75 -3.60 -14.47 -15.85
CA ASN A 75 -2.35 -15.23 -15.84
C ASN A 75 -1.18 -14.52 -15.14
N TYR A 76 -1.28 -13.21 -14.87
CA TYR A 76 -0.27 -12.47 -14.10
C TYR A 76 -0.53 -12.47 -12.59
N VAL A 77 -1.69 -12.97 -12.15
CA VAL A 77 -2.08 -13.04 -10.74
C VAL A 77 -1.96 -14.49 -10.27
N ALA A 78 -1.18 -14.72 -9.23
CA ALA A 78 -1.09 -16.04 -8.61
C ALA A 78 -2.29 -16.26 -7.67
N ASP A 79 -3.03 -17.35 -7.88
CA ASP A 79 -4.04 -17.77 -6.92
C ASP A 79 -3.38 -18.46 -5.71
N PRO A 80 -3.98 -18.33 -4.51
CA PRO A 80 -3.45 -18.96 -3.31
C PRO A 80 -3.55 -20.49 -3.38
N LYS A 81 -2.51 -21.18 -2.89
CA LYS A 81 -2.42 -22.65 -2.89
C LYS A 81 -3.25 -23.31 -1.78
N SER A 82 -3.70 -22.54 -0.81
CA SER A 82 -4.51 -22.98 0.33
C SER A 82 -5.63 -21.98 0.59
N SER A 83 -6.62 -22.36 1.39
CA SER A 83 -7.70 -21.47 1.87
C SER A 83 -7.34 -20.70 3.14
N GLN A 84 -6.20 -21.03 3.77
CA GLN A 84 -5.76 -20.42 5.02
C GLN A 84 -5.13 -19.04 4.78
N PRO A 85 -5.41 -18.03 5.62
CA PRO A 85 -4.71 -16.76 5.56
C PRO A 85 -3.20 -16.95 5.80
N SER A 86 -2.38 -16.21 5.06
CA SER A 86 -0.92 -16.22 5.26
C SER A 86 -0.32 -14.85 4.97
N ASN A 87 0.78 -14.54 5.66
CA ASN A 87 1.59 -13.35 5.40
C ASN A 87 2.91 -13.81 4.77
N ASP A 88 3.11 -13.48 3.50
CA ASP A 88 4.29 -13.84 2.74
C ASP A 88 5.11 -12.60 2.39
N ASN A 89 6.41 -12.76 2.20
CA ASN A 89 7.31 -11.74 1.63
C ASN A 89 7.95 -12.20 0.30
N VAL A 90 7.62 -13.42 -0.15
CA VAL A 90 8.10 -13.99 -1.41
C VAL A 90 7.01 -13.86 -2.48
N PRO A 91 7.29 -13.21 -3.63
CA PRO A 91 6.32 -13.09 -4.73
C PRO A 91 6.11 -14.44 -5.43
N ARG A 92 4.87 -14.69 -5.89
CA ARG A 92 4.44 -15.93 -6.57
C ARG A 92 4.03 -15.72 -8.03
N GLY A 93 3.45 -14.56 -8.34
CA GLY A 93 2.95 -14.23 -9.68
C GLY A 93 3.65 -13.00 -10.28
N GLN A 94 3.46 -12.78 -11.58
CA GLN A 94 4.12 -11.68 -12.29
C GLN A 94 3.77 -10.31 -11.71
N LEU A 95 2.53 -10.10 -11.27
CA LEU A 95 2.10 -8.88 -10.59
C LEU A 95 2.95 -8.60 -9.34
N GLU A 96 3.20 -9.64 -8.54
CA GLU A 96 3.93 -9.55 -7.29
C GLU A 96 5.43 -9.39 -7.51
N ILE A 97 5.97 -10.08 -8.53
CA ILE A 97 7.36 -9.92 -8.97
C ILE A 97 7.61 -8.49 -9.43
N ILE A 98 6.66 -7.88 -10.15
CA ILE A 98 6.78 -6.48 -10.55
C ILE A 98 6.68 -5.57 -9.32
N ALA A 99 5.74 -5.83 -8.41
CA ALA A 99 5.60 -5.06 -7.17
C ALA A 99 6.90 -5.08 -6.33
N SER A 100 7.59 -6.23 -6.26
CA SER A 100 8.85 -6.38 -5.52
C SER A 100 10.05 -5.66 -6.13
N ARG A 101 9.94 -5.15 -7.36
CA ARG A 101 11.01 -4.36 -7.99
C ARG A 101 11.07 -2.93 -7.46
N ILE A 102 10.01 -2.47 -6.81
CA ILE A 102 10.00 -1.17 -6.14
C ILE A 102 10.36 -1.41 -4.67
N PRO A 103 11.58 -1.06 -4.25
CA PRO A 103 11.99 -1.28 -2.87
C PRO A 103 11.12 -0.42 -1.94
N PRO A 104 10.69 -0.97 -0.79
CA PRO A 104 10.15 -0.17 0.29
C PRO A 104 11.13 0.94 0.71
N PRO A 105 10.63 2.03 1.32
CA PRO A 105 11.49 3.05 1.90
C PRO A 105 12.51 2.43 2.88
N THR A 106 13.77 2.83 2.79
CA THR A 106 14.80 2.36 3.71
C THR A 106 14.67 3.04 5.07
N VAL A 107 15.29 2.44 6.09
CA VAL A 107 15.59 3.18 7.33
C VAL A 107 16.42 4.39 6.92
N GLY A 108 15.93 5.57 7.24
CA GLY A 108 16.57 6.84 6.93
C GLY A 108 16.25 7.83 8.04
N ASN A 109 16.80 9.04 7.98
CA ASN A 109 16.40 10.08 8.92
C ASN A 109 14.95 10.49 8.63
N TYR A 110 14.00 9.82 9.27
CA TYR A 110 12.56 10.07 9.15
C TYR A 110 12.15 11.41 9.80
N MET A 111 13.08 12.04 10.51
CA MET A 111 12.97 13.42 10.98
C MET A 111 13.71 14.42 10.09
N ALA A 112 14.40 13.97 9.03
CA ALA A 112 14.98 14.90 8.08
C ALA A 112 13.86 15.64 7.35
N PRO A 113 13.99 16.96 7.15
CA PRO A 113 13.08 17.68 6.28
C PRO A 113 13.07 17.01 4.91
N PHE A 114 11.87 16.72 4.39
CA PHE A 114 11.69 16.22 3.02
C PHE A 114 12.45 17.15 2.09
N LYS A 115 13.46 16.64 1.36
CA LYS A 115 14.16 17.42 0.32
C LYS A 115 13.12 17.87 -0.70
N GLY A 116 12.68 19.12 -0.59
CA GLY A 116 11.66 19.75 -1.42
C GLY A 116 10.81 20.79 -0.69
N VAL A 117 10.64 20.70 0.63
CA VAL A 117 9.97 21.75 1.42
C VAL A 117 10.86 22.11 2.60
N CYS A 118 11.78 23.03 2.34
CA CYS A 118 12.25 23.90 3.41
C CYS A 118 11.04 24.75 3.78
N ILE A 119 10.45 24.56 4.97
CA ILE A 119 9.85 25.73 5.62
C ILE A 119 11.03 26.66 5.80
N SER A 120 11.13 27.70 4.98
CA SER A 120 12.03 28.79 5.29
C SER A 120 11.61 29.22 6.69
N GLN A 121 12.44 28.95 7.69
CA GLN A 121 12.45 29.79 8.87
C GLN A 121 12.92 31.15 8.35
N GLY A 122 11.96 31.93 7.87
CA GLY A 122 12.20 33.28 7.43
C GLY A 122 12.65 34.08 8.64
N PRO A 123 13.63 34.98 8.47
CA PRO A 123 13.99 35.91 9.54
C PRO A 123 12.81 36.86 9.76
N SER A 124 12.66 37.29 11.01
CA SER A 124 11.83 38.41 11.50
C SER A 124 10.84 39.04 10.51
N ALA A 125 9.56 38.96 10.89
CA ALA A 125 8.42 39.63 10.29
C ALA A 125 8.72 40.99 9.66
N HIS A 126 8.43 41.13 8.37
CA HIS A 126 7.99 42.38 7.78
C HIS A 126 6.86 42.09 6.80
N SER A 127 5.66 42.55 7.16
CA SER A 127 4.47 42.54 6.31
C SER A 127 4.67 43.43 5.09
N VAL A 128 4.34 42.92 3.91
CA VAL A 128 4.23 43.75 2.70
C VAL A 128 2.78 43.68 2.21
N ASN A 129 2.13 44.84 2.24
CA ASN A 129 0.79 45.05 1.70
C ASN A 129 0.85 45.13 0.17
N PHE A 130 -0.19 44.63 -0.48
CA PHE A 130 -0.39 44.75 -1.93
C PHE A 130 -1.18 46.03 -2.24
N TYR A 131 -0.62 46.88 -3.09
CA TYR A 131 -1.36 47.77 -3.99
C TYR A 131 -1.04 47.36 -5.43
#